data_AF-A0A660VYN0-F1
#
_entry.id   AF-A0A660VYN0-F1
#
_cell.length_a   1.000
_cell.length_b   1.000
_cell.length_c   1.000
_cell.angle_alpha   90.00
_cell.angle_beta   90.00
_cell.angle_gamma   90.00
#
_symmetry.space_group_name_H-M   'P 1'
#
loop_
_entity.id
_entity.type
_entity.pdbx_description
1 polymer ?
#
loop_
_entity_poly.entity_id
_entity_poly.type
_entity_poly.pdbx_seq_one_letter_code
_entity_poly.pdbx_strand_id
1 'polypeptide(L)'
;SGESFITMELVNKQMEFTVIDSDTSVEILFDAEHPEIPTGYLIGSATYALDEMIHVKRANISRSLHGLPILPSIIDPLVIDGYASNDLISLYENGSVGELYLSSDTPLAPSQVEQIESKLATKYSKGGRHKTFILPNGLIPKSLKITPKDAVVLDAMELSEDRILRAFKLHRTALGGTIDSYTHDMLGLNGLQFNNAVRPLLNLIKDKMESTLRAKLKKDDLILDLDYTNLPEIARSLTVHTEVARQLYSSGLASLNEARELVGLPNLNVPLADENFMPEYLIGSSLTSVQALDEAQLKIIREAKVAEAQKIINEANDVADAPKETVDSPTKPKGSDSVDGGAPNGLKEKE
;
A
#
# COMPACT_ATOMS: atom_id res chain seq x y z
N SER A 1 -1.30 14.52 24.34
CA SER A 1 -2.18 13.72 25.23
C SER A 1 -2.65 12.47 24.48
N GLY A 2 -3.00 11.38 25.17
CA GLY A 2 -3.62 10.19 24.56
C GLY A 2 -5.14 10.30 24.36
N GLU A 3 -5.66 11.50 24.64
CA GLU A 3 -7.06 11.85 24.81
C GLU A 3 -7.31 13.20 24.15
N SER A 4 -8.52 13.36 23.62
CA SER A 4 -9.03 14.59 23.05
C SER A 4 -10.45 14.80 23.51
N PHE A 5 -10.79 16.06 23.80
CA PHE A 5 -12.06 16.46 24.36
C PHE A 5 -12.71 17.49 23.44
N ILE A 6 -14.00 17.30 23.16
CA ILE A 6 -14.80 18.22 22.36
C ILE A 6 -16.04 18.54 23.16
N THR A 7 -16.28 19.82 23.44
CA THR A 7 -17.53 20.27 24.06
C THR A 7 -18.60 20.42 22.99
N MET A 8 -19.85 20.19 23.40
CA MET A 8 -21.01 20.40 22.55
C MET A 8 -21.98 21.33 23.26
N GLU A 9 -22.35 22.42 22.62
CA GLU A 9 -23.33 23.37 23.16
C GLU A 9 -24.48 23.58 22.16
N LEU A 10 -25.70 23.75 22.66
CA LEU A 10 -26.86 24.05 21.83
C LEU A 10 -27.13 25.55 21.89
N VAL A 11 -26.64 26.29 20.90
CA VAL A 11 -26.82 27.74 20.80
C VAL A 11 -27.86 28.02 19.71
N ASN A 12 -28.98 28.65 20.06
CA ASN A 12 -30.02 29.04 19.10
C ASN A 12 -30.56 27.90 18.21
N LYS A 13 -30.72 26.69 18.75
CA LYS A 13 -31.12 25.46 18.03
C LYS A 13 -30.07 24.94 17.02
N GLN A 14 -28.87 25.51 17.01
CA GLN A 14 -27.73 24.97 16.29
C GLN A 14 -26.78 24.32 17.31
N MET A 15 -26.18 23.20 16.93
CA MET A 15 -25.15 22.57 17.76
C MET A 15 -23.80 23.14 17.37
N GLU A 16 -23.14 23.73 18.34
CA GLU A 16 -21.78 24.22 18.23
C GLU A 16 -20.84 23.21 18.89
N PHE A 17 -19.72 22.95 18.22
CA PHE A 17 -18.68 22.06 18.71
C PHE A 17 -17.43 22.89 18.95
N THR A 18 -16.85 22.79 20.15
CA THR A 18 -15.57 23.44 20.45
C THR A 18 -14.56 22.36 20.81
N VAL A 19 -13.45 22.33 20.07
CA VAL A 19 -12.33 21.46 20.37
C VAL A 19 -11.53 22.09 21.49
N ILE A 20 -11.28 21.34 22.55
CA ILE A 20 -10.47 21.80 23.68
C ILE A 20 -9.00 21.59 23.32
N ASP A 21 -8.21 22.65 23.42
CA ASP A 21 -6.78 22.62 23.16
C ASP A 21 -6.04 21.69 24.13
N SER A 22 -4.96 21.09 23.65
CA SER A 22 -4.14 20.11 24.40
C SER A 22 -3.55 20.64 25.70
N ASP A 23 -3.45 21.96 25.84
CA ASP A 23 -2.83 22.63 26.97
C ASP A 23 -3.82 22.80 28.14
N THR A 24 -5.10 22.56 27.89
CA THR A 24 -6.15 22.65 28.90
C THR A 24 -6.21 21.35 29.69
N SER A 25 -5.97 21.41 31.01
CA SER A 25 -6.14 20.26 31.89
C SER A 25 -7.62 19.94 32.07
N VAL A 26 -8.04 18.76 31.60
CA VAL A 26 -9.38 18.22 31.83
C VAL A 26 -9.29 17.13 32.89
N GLU A 27 -10.05 17.28 33.97
CA GLU A 27 -10.17 16.26 35.01
C GLU A 27 -11.49 15.51 34.88
N ILE A 28 -11.45 14.19 35.07
CA ILE A 28 -12.66 13.36 35.08
C ILE A 28 -13.17 13.31 36.53
N LEU A 29 -14.42 13.71 36.73
CA LEU A 29 -15.09 13.62 38.01
C LEU A 29 -15.69 12.22 38.17
N PHE A 30 -15.60 11.68 39.38
CA PHE A 30 -16.09 10.35 39.73
C PHE A 30 -17.20 10.45 40.78
N ASP A 31 -18.07 9.45 40.81
CA ASP A 31 -19.04 9.32 41.90
C ASP A 31 -18.32 9.02 43.22
N ALA A 32 -18.78 9.66 44.30
CA ALA A 32 -18.19 9.50 45.63
C ALA A 32 -18.44 8.09 46.20
N GLU A 33 -19.56 7.48 45.82
CA GLU A 33 -19.92 6.12 46.25
C GLU A 33 -19.31 5.05 45.32
N HIS A 34 -19.14 5.36 44.04
CA HIS A 34 -18.62 4.44 43.02
C HIS A 34 -17.49 5.09 42.21
N PRO A 35 -16.22 5.01 42.67
CA PRO A 35 -15.09 5.65 41.99
C PRO A 35 -14.82 5.12 40.58
N GLU A 36 -15.44 4.00 40.21
CA GLU A 36 -15.36 3.38 38.89
C GLU A 36 -16.23 4.11 37.84
N ILE A 37 -17.22 4.89 38.30
CA ILE A 37 -18.26 5.49 37.47
C ILE A 37 -17.94 6.98 37.28
N PRO A 38 -17.64 7.42 36.05
CA PRO A 38 -17.45 8.84 35.79
C PRO A 38 -18.80 9.56 35.87
N THR A 39 -18.82 10.74 36.48
CA THR A 39 -20.01 11.59 36.64
C THR A 39 -19.98 12.83 35.74
N GLY A 40 -18.79 13.29 35.37
CA GLY A 40 -18.63 14.46 34.51
C GLY A 40 -17.17 14.82 34.27
N TYR A 41 -16.96 16.02 33.75
CA TYR A 41 -15.66 16.59 33.45
C TYR A 41 -15.51 17.97 34.10
N LEU A 42 -14.31 18.28 34.58
CA LEU A 42 -13.95 19.59 35.10
C LEU A 42 -12.90 20.22 34.18
N ILE A 43 -13.20 21.41 33.67
CA ILE A 43 -12.31 22.20 32.82
C ILE A 43 -12.15 23.58 33.46
N GLY A 44 -11.00 23.81 34.07
CA GLY A 44 -10.77 25.02 34.87
C GLY A 44 -11.73 25.08 36.06
N SER A 45 -12.79 25.89 35.94
CA SER A 45 -13.84 26.03 36.96
C SER A 45 -15.23 25.58 36.49
N ALA A 46 -15.36 25.20 35.21
CA ALA A 46 -16.62 24.75 34.62
C ALA A 46 -16.75 23.23 34.71
N THR A 47 -17.91 22.76 35.15
CA THR A 47 -18.26 21.34 35.22
C THR A 47 -19.20 21.00 34.06
N TYR A 48 -18.88 19.94 33.33
CA TYR A 48 -19.66 19.44 32.20
C TYR A 48 -20.19 18.04 32.51
N ALA A 49 -21.44 17.78 32.11
CA ALA A 49 -22.01 16.44 32.19
C ALA A 49 -21.42 15.52 31.10
N LEU A 50 -21.60 14.19 31.27
CA LEU A 50 -21.09 13.20 30.31
C LEU A 50 -21.66 13.34 28.90
N ASP A 51 -22.87 13.85 28.77
CA ASP A 51 -23.57 14.06 27.49
C ASP A 51 -23.23 15.40 26.82
N GLU A 52 -22.54 16.29 27.53
CA GLU A 52 -22.09 17.59 27.02
C GLU A 52 -20.70 17.54 26.39
N MET A 53 -19.95 16.46 26.64
CA MET A 53 -18.58 16.29 26.15
C MET A 53 -18.39 14.98 25.39
N ILE A 54 -17.74 15.08 24.23
CA ILE A 54 -17.23 13.92 23.51
C ILE A 54 -15.80 13.67 23.98
N HIS A 55 -15.60 12.53 24.63
CA HIS A 55 -14.28 12.06 25.04
C HIS A 55 -13.75 11.01 24.06
N VAL A 56 -12.78 11.41 23.23
CA VAL A 56 -12.06 10.52 22.33
C VAL A 56 -10.79 10.03 23.01
N LYS A 57 -10.71 8.73 23.26
CA LYS A 57 -9.56 8.09 23.91
C LYS A 57 -9.04 6.92 23.11
N ARG A 58 -7.73 6.77 23.08
CA ARG A 58 -7.08 5.57 22.54
C ARG A 58 -7.31 4.39 23.48
N ALA A 59 -7.40 3.18 22.93
CA ALA A 59 -7.58 1.98 23.73
C ALA A 59 -6.44 1.81 24.73
N ASN A 60 -6.79 1.57 26.00
CA ASN A 60 -5.86 1.35 27.08
C ASN A 60 -6.38 0.23 27.97
N ILE A 61 -5.59 -0.83 28.11
CA ILE A 61 -5.98 -2.04 28.86
C ILE A 61 -5.91 -1.81 30.36
N SER A 62 -4.95 -0.99 30.81
CA SER A 62 -4.71 -0.78 32.25
C SER A 62 -5.64 0.27 32.86
N ARG A 63 -6.08 1.25 32.07
CA ARG A 63 -7.00 2.30 32.50
C ARG A 63 -8.07 2.48 31.45
N SER A 64 -9.27 1.97 31.71
CA SER A 64 -10.39 2.05 30.77
C SER A 64 -10.82 3.50 30.50
N LEU A 65 -10.68 4.38 31.47
CA LEU A 65 -11.12 5.77 31.41
C LEU A 65 -10.13 6.70 30.71
N HIS A 66 -8.85 6.32 30.65
CA HIS A 66 -7.79 7.16 30.12
C HIS A 66 -7.15 6.58 28.86
N GLY A 67 -6.93 7.42 27.87
CA GLY A 67 -6.26 7.06 26.63
C GLY A 67 -4.76 6.88 26.80
N LEU A 68 -4.20 5.83 26.20
CA LEU A 68 -2.75 5.65 26.19
C LEU A 68 -2.11 6.60 25.16
N PRO A 69 -1.28 7.57 25.57
CA PRO A 69 -0.53 8.40 24.63
C PRO A 69 0.49 7.55 23.85
N ILE A 70 0.77 7.93 22.60
CA ILE A 70 1.83 7.29 21.80
C ILE A 70 3.22 7.62 22.37
N LEU A 71 3.40 8.83 22.88
CA LEU A 71 4.71 9.38 23.24
C LEU A 71 5.54 8.49 24.19
N PRO A 72 4.98 7.90 25.26
CA PRO A 72 5.74 6.98 26.12
C PRO A 72 6.26 5.73 25.40
N SER A 73 5.59 5.28 24.33
CA SER A 73 6.05 4.13 23.54
C SER A 73 7.22 4.45 22.62
N ILE A 74 7.50 5.74 22.37
CA ILE A 74 8.59 6.21 21.48
C ILE A 74 9.66 7.00 22.22
N ILE A 75 9.59 7.09 23.55
CA ILE A 75 10.53 7.91 24.32
C ILE A 75 11.96 7.38 24.21
N ASP A 76 12.18 6.06 24.28
CA ASP A 76 13.52 5.49 24.19
C ASP A 76 14.14 5.71 22.80
N PRO A 77 13.46 5.42 21.67
CA PRO A 77 13.94 5.79 20.34
C PRO A 77 14.27 7.28 20.20
N LEU A 78 13.42 8.17 20.73
CA LEU A 78 13.63 9.62 20.64
C LEU A 78 14.87 10.07 21.43
N VAL A 79 15.09 9.49 22.61
CA VAL A 79 16.26 9.75 23.43
C VAL A 79 17.54 9.24 22.74
N ILE A 80 17.49 8.05 22.13
CA ILE A 80 18.60 7.49 21.36
C ILE A 80 18.95 8.42 20.18
N ASP A 81 17.95 8.87 19.43
CA ASP A 81 18.15 9.79 18.31
C ASP A 81 18.75 11.14 18.76
N GLY A 82 18.28 11.66 19.91
CA GLY A 82 18.85 12.85 20.53
C GLY A 82 20.32 12.69 20.93
N TYR A 83 20.70 11.55 21.53
CA TYR A 83 22.11 11.26 21.84
C TYR A 83 22.95 11.07 20.59
N ALA A 84 22.45 10.34 19.59
CA ALA A 84 23.13 10.14 18.31
C ALA A 84 23.40 11.48 17.59
N SER A 85 22.39 12.35 17.56
CA SER A 85 22.51 13.70 17.00
C SER A 85 23.53 14.55 17.75
N ASN A 86 23.50 14.53 19.09
CA ASN A 86 24.47 15.25 19.91
C ASN A 86 25.90 14.71 19.74
N ASP A 87 26.06 13.40 19.57
CA ASP A 87 27.35 12.77 19.31
C ASP A 87 27.90 13.15 17.93
N LEU A 88 27.05 13.17 16.90
CA LEU A 88 27.42 13.66 15.57
C LEU A 88 27.80 15.15 15.59
N ILE A 89 26.99 16.00 16.24
CA ILE A 89 27.31 17.41 16.43
C ILE A 89 28.67 17.52 17.11
N SER A 90 28.88 16.80 18.21
CA SER A 90 30.17 16.80 18.92
C SER A 90 31.31 16.28 18.06
N LEU A 91 31.10 15.27 17.20
CA LEU A 91 32.11 14.73 16.31
C LEU A 91 32.53 15.74 15.24
N TYR A 92 31.57 16.40 14.59
CA TYR A 92 31.84 17.44 13.59
C TYR A 92 32.38 18.71 14.23
N GLU A 93 31.77 19.14 15.32
CA GLU A 93 32.22 20.27 16.14
C GLU A 93 33.55 20.01 16.78
N ASN A 94 34.01 18.78 16.97
CA ASN A 94 35.36 18.40 17.42
C ASN A 94 36.29 17.95 16.29
N GLY A 95 35.83 17.98 15.04
CA GLY A 95 36.62 17.79 13.83
C GLY A 95 37.12 16.36 13.61
N SER A 96 36.40 15.35 14.12
CA SER A 96 36.83 13.94 14.09
C SER A 96 38.31 13.82 14.49
N VAL A 97 38.75 14.62 15.46
CA VAL A 97 40.12 14.55 15.97
C VAL A 97 40.21 13.20 16.64
N GLY A 98 40.72 12.25 15.87
CA GLY A 98 41.00 10.92 16.35
C GLY A 98 41.80 11.01 17.64
N GLU A 99 41.50 10.13 18.59
CA GLU A 99 42.27 10.06 19.83
C GLU A 99 43.76 10.02 19.46
N LEU A 100 44.48 11.06 19.90
CA LEU A 100 45.90 11.17 19.66
C LEU A 100 46.59 10.40 20.77
N TYR A 101 47.12 9.22 20.45
CA TYR A 101 47.99 8.51 21.35
C TYR A 101 49.45 8.85 21.02
N LEU A 102 50.21 9.24 22.05
CA LEU A 102 51.62 9.50 21.94
C LEU A 102 52.39 8.26 22.40
N SER A 103 53.16 7.66 21.50
CA SER A 103 54.06 6.56 21.83
C SER A 103 55.47 7.10 22.05
N SER A 104 56.14 6.64 23.11
CA SER A 104 57.56 6.89 23.37
C SER A 104 58.29 5.57 23.54
N ASP A 105 59.50 5.48 22.99
CA ASP A 105 60.39 4.34 23.20
C ASP A 105 61.12 4.42 24.56
N THR A 106 61.10 5.60 25.21
CA THR A 106 61.73 5.85 26.51
C THR A 106 60.70 6.11 27.60
N PRO A 107 60.87 5.55 28.82
CA PRO A 107 59.95 5.82 29.91
C PRO A 107 59.98 7.30 30.30
N LEU A 108 58.80 7.93 30.32
CA LEU A 108 58.62 9.33 30.70
C LEU A 108 58.46 9.45 32.23
N ALA A 109 59.02 10.51 32.80
CA ALA A 109 58.78 10.85 34.20
C ALA A 109 57.35 11.40 34.39
N PRO A 110 56.68 11.20 35.54
CA PRO A 110 55.31 11.67 35.78
C PRO A 110 55.13 13.18 35.55
N SER A 111 56.12 13.98 35.93
CA SER A 111 56.11 15.43 35.72
C SER A 111 56.18 15.85 34.25
N GLN A 112 56.77 15.02 33.38
CA GLN A 112 56.80 15.26 31.94
C GLN A 112 55.46 14.93 31.29
N VAL A 113 54.78 13.90 31.80
CA VAL A 113 53.43 13.50 31.34
C VAL A 113 52.43 14.63 31.61
N GLU A 114 52.37 15.16 32.83
CA GLU A 114 51.48 16.27 33.19
C GLU A 114 51.76 17.55 32.36
N GLN A 115 53.03 17.82 32.05
CA GLN A 115 53.40 18.95 31.17
C GLN A 115 52.94 18.74 29.73
N ILE A 116 52.99 17.51 29.22
CA ILE A 116 52.52 17.18 27.87
C ILE A 116 50.99 17.27 27.82
N GLU A 117 50.29 16.72 28.82
CA GLU A 117 48.83 16.77 28.94
C GLU A 117 48.32 18.21 29.04
N SER A 118 48.90 19.04 29.91
CA SER A 118 48.50 20.45 30.04
C SER A 118 48.75 21.25 28.75
N LYS A 119 49.88 21.01 28.06
CA LYS A 119 50.17 21.65 26.77
C LYS A 119 49.22 21.20 25.66
N LEU A 120 48.85 19.91 25.64
CA LEU A 120 47.88 19.38 24.69
C LEU A 120 46.48 19.94 24.97
N ALA A 121 46.02 19.88 26.22
CA ALA A 121 44.73 20.43 26.64
C ALA A 121 44.62 21.92 26.31
N THR A 122 45.68 22.70 26.55
CA THR A 122 45.68 24.15 26.25
C THR A 122 45.68 24.44 24.75
N LYS A 123 46.40 23.65 23.95
CA LYS A 123 46.52 23.89 22.50
C LYS A 123 45.35 23.35 21.69
N TYR A 124 44.74 22.25 22.12
CA TYR A 124 43.68 21.55 21.39
C TYR A 124 42.28 21.70 21.99
N SER A 125 42.13 22.30 23.18
CA SER A 125 40.79 22.68 23.66
C SER A 125 40.20 23.82 22.83
N LYS A 126 38.88 23.74 22.57
CA LYS A 126 38.02 24.78 22.00
C LYS A 126 38.64 25.60 20.85
N GLY A 127 38.78 24.99 19.67
CA GLY A 127 39.04 25.69 18.40
C GLY A 127 40.49 25.70 17.90
N GLY A 128 41.43 25.04 18.59
CA GLY A 128 42.85 24.96 18.21
C GLY A 128 43.21 23.94 17.11
N ARG A 129 42.28 23.56 16.23
CA ARG A 129 42.37 22.35 15.37
C ARG A 129 43.46 22.34 14.30
N HIS A 130 43.98 23.50 13.94
CA HIS A 130 45.04 23.62 12.93
C HIS A 130 46.39 24.02 13.53
N LYS A 131 46.53 23.95 14.85
CA LYS A 131 47.79 24.31 15.51
C LYS A 131 48.77 23.13 15.43
N THR A 132 49.94 23.39 14.87
CA THR A 132 51.04 22.43 14.86
C THR A 132 51.56 22.22 16.28
N PHE A 133 51.57 20.97 16.73
CA PHE A 133 52.22 20.57 17.98
C PHE A 133 53.62 20.04 17.68
N ILE A 134 54.62 20.59 18.37
CA ILE A 134 56.01 20.15 18.26
C ILE A 134 56.22 19.15 19.39
N LEU A 135 56.52 17.91 19.03
CA LEU A 135 56.74 16.81 19.96
C LEU A 135 58.21 16.73 20.36
N PRO A 136 58.54 16.76 21.66
CA PRO A 136 59.93 16.57 22.13
C PRO A 136 60.35 15.09 22.06
N ASN A 137 61.64 14.85 21.84
CA ASN A 137 62.34 13.58 22.08
C ASN A 137 61.63 12.31 21.61
N GLY A 138 61.58 12.07 20.30
CA GLY A 138 61.19 10.77 19.75
C GLY A 138 59.74 10.35 20.02
N LEU A 139 58.89 11.26 20.53
CA LEU A 139 57.46 11.01 20.64
C LEU A 139 56.84 10.92 19.24
N ILE A 140 56.24 9.78 18.95
CA ILE A 140 55.59 9.52 17.66
C ILE A 140 54.08 9.70 17.87
N PRO A 141 53.44 10.67 17.17
CA PRO A 141 52.00 10.81 17.20
C PRO A 141 51.37 9.67 16.38
N LYS A 142 50.48 8.90 17.01
CA LYS A 142 49.60 7.97 16.31
C LYS A 142 48.17 8.47 16.47
N SER A 143 47.51 8.74 15.35
CA SER A 143 46.09 9.11 15.35
C SER A 143 45.23 7.86 15.23
N LEU A 144 44.35 7.63 16.21
CA LEU A 144 43.22 6.71 16.05
C LEU A 144 42.13 7.44 15.27
N LYS A 145 42.14 7.32 13.94
CA LYS A 145 41.05 7.84 13.11
C LYS A 145 39.81 6.98 13.32
N ILE A 146 38.99 7.32 14.32
CA ILE A 146 37.63 6.81 14.39
C ILE A 146 36.87 7.48 13.26
N THR A 147 36.44 6.70 12.26
CA THR A 147 35.57 7.26 11.22
C THR A 147 34.12 7.19 11.72
N PRO A 148 33.27 8.17 11.40
CA PRO A 148 31.83 8.10 11.70
C PRO A 148 31.17 6.84 11.11
N LYS A 149 31.77 6.28 10.05
CA LYS A 149 31.36 5.02 9.42
C LYS A 149 31.56 3.81 10.33
N ASP A 150 32.53 3.86 11.24
CA ASP A 150 32.80 2.82 12.23
C ASP A 150 31.87 2.95 13.45
N ALA A 151 31.23 4.11 13.65
CA ALA A 151 30.50 4.41 14.87
C ALA A 151 29.08 3.81 14.94
N VAL A 152 28.56 3.21 13.86
CA VAL A 152 27.19 2.61 13.80
C VAL A 152 26.08 3.62 14.18
N VAL A 153 26.41 4.91 14.30
CA VAL A 153 25.49 5.96 14.74
C VAL A 153 24.41 6.22 13.69
N LEU A 154 24.78 6.18 12.40
CA LEU A 154 23.82 6.35 11.30
C LEU A 154 22.77 5.24 11.29
N ASP A 155 23.19 3.97 11.43
CA ASP A 155 22.28 2.83 11.50
C ASP A 155 21.37 2.91 12.72
N ALA A 156 21.90 3.39 13.86
CA ALA A 156 21.11 3.60 15.07
C ALA A 156 20.04 4.71 14.88
N MET A 157 20.38 5.80 14.18
CA MET A 157 19.43 6.85 13.83
C MET A 157 18.34 6.32 12.89
N GLU A 158 18.70 5.61 11.82
CA GLU A 158 17.73 5.02 10.90
C GLU A 158 16.79 4.02 11.59
N LEU A 159 17.33 3.22 12.52
CA LEU A 159 16.52 2.29 13.33
C LEU A 159 15.59 3.04 14.27
N SER A 160 16.05 4.15 14.87
CA SER A 160 15.24 4.98 15.75
C SER A 160 14.08 5.64 14.98
N GLU A 161 14.34 6.15 13.78
CA GLU A 161 13.33 6.71 12.88
C GLU A 161 12.27 5.67 12.52
N ASP A 162 12.69 4.45 12.17
CA ASP A 162 11.74 3.36 11.86
C ASP A 162 10.83 3.04 13.04
N ARG A 163 11.38 3.00 14.25
CA ARG A 163 10.63 2.71 15.47
C ARG A 163 9.63 3.81 15.77
N ILE A 164 10.02 5.07 15.60
CA ILE A 164 9.13 6.23 15.77
C ILE A 164 7.99 6.14 14.75
N LEU A 165 8.31 6.00 13.46
CA LEU A 165 7.33 5.91 12.38
C LEU A 165 6.36 4.73 12.56
N ARG A 166 6.88 3.56 12.95
CA ARG A 166 6.08 2.36 13.20
C ARG A 166 5.07 2.57 14.33
N ALA A 167 5.41 3.33 15.36
CA ALA A 167 4.47 3.67 16.44
C ALA A 167 3.30 4.53 15.94
N PHE A 168 3.54 5.40 14.95
CA PHE A 168 2.48 6.14 14.26
C PHE A 168 1.81 5.35 13.13
N LYS A 169 2.26 4.11 12.87
CA LYS A 169 1.84 3.28 11.74
C LYS A 169 2.07 3.95 10.37
N LEU A 170 3.08 4.81 10.31
CA LEU A 170 3.51 5.48 9.10
C LEU A 170 4.70 4.74 8.48
N HIS A 171 4.86 4.87 7.17
CA HIS A 171 6.01 4.34 6.45
C HIS A 171 6.99 5.48 6.16
N ARG A 172 8.29 5.18 6.01
CA ARG A 172 9.38 6.16 5.79
C ARG A 172 9.13 7.11 4.62
N THR A 173 8.41 6.64 3.61
CA THR A 173 7.99 7.45 2.46
C THR A 173 7.14 8.67 2.81
N ALA A 174 6.39 8.61 3.91
CA ALA A 174 5.55 9.73 4.35
C ALA A 174 6.39 10.97 4.71
N LEU A 175 7.62 10.78 5.18
CA LEU A 175 8.56 11.86 5.55
C LEU A 175 9.58 12.16 4.45
N GLY A 176 9.39 11.59 3.25
CA GLY A 176 10.35 11.75 2.14
C GLY A 176 11.59 10.86 2.26
N GLY A 177 11.56 9.83 3.10
CA GLY A 177 12.62 8.83 3.20
C GLY A 177 12.80 8.04 1.90
N THR A 178 13.99 7.49 1.71
CA THR A 178 14.31 6.65 0.55
C THR A 178 13.57 5.32 0.60
N ILE A 179 13.17 4.82 -0.56
CA ILE A 179 12.58 3.48 -0.71
C ILE A 179 13.63 2.62 -1.37
N ASP A 180 13.95 1.49 -0.74
CA ASP A 180 14.92 0.54 -1.29
C ASP A 180 14.42 -0.16 -2.57
N SER A 181 13.15 0.04 -2.91
CA SER A 181 12.50 -0.60 -4.06
C SER A 181 11.75 0.40 -4.93
N TYR A 182 12.20 0.51 -6.19
CA TYR A 182 11.54 1.25 -7.28
C TYR A 182 10.20 0.65 -7.73
N THR A 183 9.76 -0.49 -7.16
CA THR A 183 8.59 -1.24 -7.67
C THR A 183 7.27 -0.94 -6.96
N HIS A 184 7.27 -0.20 -5.86
CA HIS A 184 6.03 0.13 -5.15
C HIS A 184 5.42 1.43 -5.69
N ASP A 185 4.20 1.34 -6.20
CA ASP A 185 3.38 2.50 -6.53
C ASP A 185 3.15 3.34 -5.26
N MET A 186 3.58 4.60 -5.27
CA MET A 186 3.42 5.54 -4.15
C MET A 186 1.96 5.66 -3.71
N LEU A 187 1.02 5.57 -4.66
CA LEU A 187 -0.41 5.63 -4.38
C LEU A 187 -0.86 4.45 -3.52
N GLY A 188 -0.36 3.25 -3.81
CA GLY A 188 -0.65 2.05 -3.01
C GLY A 188 -0.12 2.15 -1.58
N LEU A 189 1.08 2.71 -1.40
CA LEU A 189 1.66 2.94 -0.07
C LEU A 189 0.89 4.00 0.72
N ASN A 190 0.49 5.10 0.09
CA ASN A 190 -0.32 6.14 0.72
C ASN A 190 -1.70 5.60 1.14
N GLY A 191 -2.35 4.80 0.28
CA GLY A 191 -3.59 4.12 0.60
C GLY A 191 -3.44 3.15 1.78
N LEU A 192 -2.32 2.40 1.85
CA LEU A 192 -2.03 1.52 2.98
C LEU A 192 -1.85 2.32 4.29
N GLN A 193 -1.09 3.42 4.26
CA GLN A 193 -0.91 4.30 5.40
C GLN A 193 -2.23 4.91 5.88
N PHE A 194 -3.05 5.40 4.95
CA PHE A 194 -4.37 5.93 5.28
C PHE A 194 -5.23 4.87 5.98
N ASN A 195 -5.31 3.67 5.41
CA ASN A 195 -6.11 2.58 5.95
C ASN A 195 -5.62 2.09 7.33
N ASN A 196 -4.32 2.15 7.61
CA ASN A 196 -3.74 1.64 8.85
C ASN A 196 -3.63 2.68 9.97
N ALA A 197 -3.33 3.93 9.63
CA ALA A 197 -3.06 5.01 10.58
C ALA A 197 -4.28 5.93 10.76
N VAL A 198 -4.83 6.44 9.65
CA VAL A 198 -5.84 7.51 9.67
C VAL A 198 -7.25 6.96 9.84
N ARG A 199 -7.65 6.00 9.01
CA ARG A 199 -9.01 5.43 9.00
C ARG A 199 -9.47 4.89 10.36
N PRO A 200 -8.64 4.15 11.12
CA PRO A 200 -9.06 3.66 12.43
C PRO A 200 -9.28 4.78 13.45
N LEU A 201 -8.51 5.87 13.35
CA LEU A 201 -8.70 7.04 14.21
C LEU A 201 -9.98 7.81 13.85
N LEU A 202 -10.26 7.96 12.56
CA LEU A 202 -11.51 8.59 12.10
C LEU A 202 -12.73 7.78 12.53
N ASN A 203 -12.70 6.45 12.38
CA ASN A 203 -13.78 5.58 12.85
C ASN A 203 -13.96 5.66 14.37
N LEU A 204 -12.87 5.72 15.14
CA LEU A 204 -12.95 5.91 16.59
C LEU A 204 -13.63 7.24 16.96
N ILE A 205 -13.28 8.33 16.27
CA ILE A 205 -13.91 9.64 16.46
C ILE A 205 -15.39 9.57 16.09
N LYS A 206 -15.72 9.00 14.92
CA LYS A 206 -17.08 8.78 14.44
C LYS A 206 -17.91 8.05 15.49
N ASP A 207 -17.47 6.88 15.95
CA ASP A 207 -18.21 6.04 16.90
C ASP A 207 -18.49 6.79 18.21
N LYS A 208 -17.54 7.60 18.68
CA LYS A 208 -17.70 8.43 19.89
C LYS A 208 -18.63 9.61 19.67
N MET A 209 -18.51 10.30 18.55
CA MET A 209 -19.44 11.38 18.19
C MET A 209 -20.85 10.82 18.07
N GLU A 210 -21.04 9.71 17.37
CA GLU A 210 -22.33 9.07 17.15
C GLU A 210 -22.98 8.66 18.48
N SER A 211 -22.24 7.96 19.34
CA SER A 211 -22.74 7.56 20.66
C SER A 211 -23.16 8.76 21.53
N THR A 212 -22.39 9.85 21.52
CA THR A 212 -22.67 11.02 22.36
C THR A 212 -23.84 11.84 21.79
N LEU A 213 -23.92 11.97 20.47
CA LEU A 213 -25.01 12.67 19.79
C LEU A 213 -26.35 11.94 19.92
N ARG A 214 -26.35 10.60 19.87
CA ARG A 214 -27.54 9.78 20.15
C ARG A 214 -28.07 10.04 21.55
N ALA A 215 -27.18 10.06 22.56
CA ALA A 215 -27.55 10.35 23.94
C ALA A 215 -28.13 11.76 24.10
N LYS A 216 -27.48 12.77 23.52
CA LYS A 216 -27.89 14.18 23.64
C LYS A 216 -29.19 14.49 22.89
N LEU A 217 -29.35 13.98 21.67
CA LEU A 217 -30.53 14.23 20.83
C LEU A 217 -31.69 13.27 21.13
N LYS A 218 -31.47 12.22 21.94
CA LYS A 218 -32.43 11.16 22.24
C LYS A 218 -33.00 10.51 20.96
N LYS A 219 -32.14 10.31 19.98
CA LYS A 219 -32.46 9.69 18.68
C LYS A 219 -31.57 8.47 18.51
N ASP A 220 -32.15 7.28 18.65
CA ASP A 220 -31.40 6.03 18.54
C ASP A 220 -31.00 5.70 17.10
N ASP A 221 -31.75 6.22 16.11
CA ASP A 221 -31.54 5.96 14.67
C ASP A 221 -30.51 6.88 14.01
N LEU A 222 -29.79 7.71 14.77
CA LEU A 222 -28.78 8.60 14.20
C LEU A 222 -27.53 7.80 13.81
N ILE A 223 -27.28 7.68 12.51
CA ILE A 223 -26.06 7.10 11.96
C ILE A 223 -25.20 8.22 11.41
N LEU A 224 -23.94 8.29 11.86
CA LEU A 224 -22.94 9.10 11.19
C LEU A 224 -22.24 8.23 10.14
N ASP A 225 -21.84 8.82 9.02
CA ASP A 225 -20.94 8.13 8.11
C ASP A 225 -19.86 9.05 7.59
N LEU A 226 -18.69 8.46 7.34
CA LEU A 226 -17.53 9.16 6.83
C LEU A 226 -17.45 8.92 5.34
N ASP A 227 -17.59 9.98 4.56
CA ASP A 227 -17.46 9.92 3.12
C ASP A 227 -15.96 9.81 2.73
N TYR A 228 -15.60 8.68 2.14
CA TYR A 228 -14.26 8.41 1.62
C TYR A 228 -14.17 8.48 0.09
N THR A 229 -15.26 8.86 -0.59
CA THR A 229 -15.42 8.71 -2.05
C THR A 229 -14.42 9.55 -2.85
N ASN A 230 -14.06 10.73 -2.34
CA ASN A 230 -13.22 11.71 -3.03
C ASN A 230 -11.80 11.86 -2.44
N LEU A 231 -11.30 10.85 -1.74
CA LEU A 231 -9.95 10.90 -1.18
C LEU A 231 -8.91 10.44 -2.22
N PRO A 232 -8.03 11.32 -2.72
CA PRO A 232 -7.07 10.97 -3.77
C PRO A 232 -6.11 9.87 -3.34
N GLU A 233 -5.86 9.70 -2.03
CA GLU A 233 -4.95 8.69 -1.49
C GLU A 233 -5.56 7.28 -1.46
N ILE A 234 -6.89 7.16 -1.50
CA ILE A 234 -7.62 5.88 -1.46
C ILE A 234 -8.31 5.61 -2.79
N ALA A 235 -8.65 6.66 -3.52
CA ALA A 235 -9.22 6.59 -4.84
C ALA A 235 -8.31 5.72 -5.67
N ARG A 236 -8.80 4.51 -5.97
CA ARG A 236 -8.10 3.68 -6.95
C ARG A 236 -8.13 4.50 -8.23
N SER A 237 -7.04 4.46 -8.98
CA SER A 237 -7.04 5.07 -10.31
C SER A 237 -8.29 4.62 -11.07
N LEU A 238 -8.92 5.53 -11.81
CA LEU A 238 -10.08 5.23 -12.65
C LEU A 238 -9.82 3.98 -13.51
N THR A 239 -8.55 3.74 -13.90
CA THR A 239 -8.11 2.54 -14.61
C THR A 239 -8.39 1.23 -13.87
N VAL A 240 -8.19 1.20 -12.55
CA VAL A 240 -8.46 0.01 -11.72
C VAL A 240 -9.96 -0.20 -11.55
N HIS A 241 -10.72 0.88 -11.35
CA HIS A 241 -12.18 0.82 -11.33
C HIS A 241 -12.75 0.29 -12.64
N THR A 242 -12.26 0.78 -13.79
CA THR A 242 -12.64 0.27 -15.10
C THR A 242 -12.23 -1.18 -15.32
N GLU A 243 -11.07 -1.60 -14.79
CA GLU A 243 -10.60 -2.97 -14.92
C GLU A 243 -11.44 -3.95 -14.09
N VAL A 244 -11.80 -3.58 -12.85
CA VAL A 244 -12.70 -4.38 -12.01
C VAL A 244 -14.08 -4.47 -12.65
N ALA A 245 -14.64 -3.35 -13.12
CA ALA A 245 -15.92 -3.35 -13.84
C ALA A 245 -15.86 -4.24 -15.09
N ARG A 246 -14.77 -4.16 -15.87
CA ARG A 246 -14.53 -5.00 -17.03
C ARG A 246 -14.45 -6.48 -16.66
N GLN A 247 -13.76 -6.81 -15.56
CA GLN A 247 -13.62 -8.17 -15.08
C GLN A 247 -14.98 -8.75 -14.62
N LEU A 248 -15.76 -7.99 -13.85
CA LEU A 248 -17.10 -8.38 -13.40
C LEU A 248 -18.04 -8.65 -14.58
N TYR A 249 -18.02 -7.76 -15.58
CA TYR A 249 -18.80 -7.93 -16.81
C TYR A 249 -18.33 -9.14 -17.63
N SER A 250 -17.02 -9.26 -17.88
CA SER A 250 -16.44 -10.36 -18.69
C SER A 250 -16.59 -11.74 -18.07
N SER A 251 -16.73 -11.81 -16.75
CA SER A 251 -16.99 -13.05 -16.02
C SER A 251 -18.48 -13.44 -15.99
N GLY A 252 -19.37 -12.57 -16.48
CA GLY A 252 -20.81 -12.78 -16.47
C GLY A 252 -21.44 -12.75 -15.07
N LEU A 253 -20.71 -12.22 -14.07
CA LEU A 253 -21.18 -12.15 -12.68
C LEU A 253 -22.13 -10.98 -12.44
N ALA A 254 -22.03 -9.91 -13.23
CA ALA A 254 -22.85 -8.71 -13.12
C ALA A 254 -23.14 -8.14 -14.50
N SER A 255 -24.31 -7.50 -14.65
CA SER A 255 -24.61 -6.69 -15.85
C SER A 255 -23.67 -5.48 -15.95
N LEU A 256 -23.61 -4.83 -17.10
CA LEU A 256 -22.70 -3.69 -17.28
C LEU A 256 -23.06 -2.52 -16.34
N ASN A 257 -24.34 -2.24 -16.14
CA ASN A 257 -24.79 -1.19 -15.23
C ASN A 257 -24.61 -1.58 -13.76
N GLU A 258 -24.86 -2.82 -13.39
CA GLU A 258 -24.59 -3.33 -12.04
C GLU A 258 -23.09 -3.27 -11.71
N ALA A 259 -22.22 -3.67 -12.64
CA ALA A 259 -20.77 -3.56 -12.49
C ALA A 259 -20.30 -2.10 -12.37
N ARG A 260 -20.97 -1.14 -13.03
CA ARG A 260 -20.67 0.30 -12.92
C ARG A 260 -21.14 0.87 -11.58
N GLU A 261 -22.34 0.50 -11.15
CA GLU A 261 -22.90 0.90 -9.86
C GLU A 261 -22.02 0.42 -8.70
N LEU A 262 -21.60 -0.84 -8.70
CA LEU A 262 -20.69 -1.42 -7.70
C LEU A 262 -19.35 -0.68 -7.59
N VAL A 263 -18.93 -0.07 -8.70
CA VAL A 263 -17.64 0.63 -8.83
C VAL A 263 -17.80 2.14 -8.61
N GLY A 264 -19.04 2.63 -8.42
CA GLY A 264 -19.36 4.05 -8.20
C GLY A 264 -19.37 4.89 -9.48
N LEU A 265 -19.48 4.25 -10.64
CA LEU A 265 -19.59 4.92 -11.94
C LEU A 265 -21.06 5.17 -12.30
N PRO A 266 -21.38 6.28 -12.99
CA PRO A 266 -22.76 6.56 -13.40
C PRO A 266 -23.26 5.51 -14.40
N ASN A 267 -24.53 5.11 -14.27
CA ASN A 267 -25.16 4.12 -15.15
C ASN A 267 -25.28 4.64 -16.59
N LEU A 268 -25.25 3.72 -17.55
CA LEU A 268 -25.46 4.02 -18.96
C LEU A 268 -26.94 3.84 -19.30
N ASN A 269 -27.51 4.82 -19.98
CA ASN A 269 -28.90 4.78 -20.43
C ASN A 269 -29.02 4.03 -21.76
N VAL A 270 -28.62 2.75 -21.77
CA VAL A 270 -28.62 1.87 -22.95
C VAL A 270 -29.36 0.57 -22.57
N PRO A 271 -30.38 0.13 -23.33
CA PRO A 271 -31.18 -1.05 -22.98
C PRO A 271 -30.38 -2.34 -22.76
N LEU A 272 -29.30 -2.52 -23.53
CA LEU A 272 -28.39 -3.69 -23.43
C LEU A 272 -27.46 -3.64 -22.21
N ALA A 273 -27.35 -2.50 -21.52
CA ALA A 273 -26.44 -2.35 -20.38
C ALA A 273 -26.98 -2.98 -19.09
N ASP A 274 -28.30 -3.21 -19.02
CA ASP A 274 -28.96 -3.88 -17.90
C ASP A 274 -29.05 -5.41 -18.10
N GLU A 275 -28.76 -5.91 -19.30
CA GLU A 275 -28.75 -7.34 -19.59
C GLU A 275 -27.44 -7.99 -19.12
N ASN A 276 -27.55 -9.13 -18.44
CA ASN A 276 -26.39 -9.90 -18.02
C ASN A 276 -25.98 -10.88 -19.13
N PHE A 277 -24.81 -10.68 -19.71
CA PHE A 277 -24.24 -11.57 -20.72
C PHE A 277 -23.30 -12.57 -20.04
N MET A 278 -23.77 -13.81 -19.88
CA MET A 278 -22.92 -14.89 -19.39
C MET A 278 -22.07 -15.47 -20.54
N PRO A 279 -20.77 -15.67 -20.34
CA PRO A 279 -19.93 -16.37 -21.31
C PRO A 279 -20.42 -17.80 -21.57
N GLU A 280 -20.43 -18.21 -22.84
CA GLU A 280 -20.94 -19.51 -23.30
C GLU A 280 -20.29 -20.70 -22.57
N TYR A 281 -19.02 -20.58 -22.16
CA TYR A 281 -18.30 -21.62 -21.43
C TYR A 281 -18.80 -21.84 -19.99
N LEU A 282 -19.53 -20.90 -19.38
CA LEU A 282 -20.11 -21.03 -18.04
C LEU A 282 -21.55 -21.59 -18.06
N ILE A 283 -22.25 -21.43 -19.19
CA ILE A 283 -23.66 -21.82 -19.34
C ILE A 283 -23.81 -23.35 -19.53
N GLY A 284 -22.69 -24.08 -19.66
CA GLY A 284 -22.71 -25.54 -19.75
C GLY A 284 -23.29 -26.09 -21.05
N SER A 285 -23.56 -25.23 -22.05
CA SER A 285 -23.87 -25.64 -23.41
C SER A 285 -22.59 -26.10 -24.10
N SER A 286 -22.26 -27.37 -23.85
CA SER A 286 -21.20 -28.17 -24.48
C SER A 286 -19.83 -27.47 -24.62
N LEU A 287 -18.89 -27.85 -23.76
CA LEU A 287 -17.52 -28.05 -24.20
C LEU A 287 -17.56 -29.01 -25.40
N THR A 288 -17.66 -28.50 -26.62
CA THR A 288 -17.32 -29.31 -27.80
C THR A 288 -15.83 -29.56 -27.67
N SER A 289 -15.46 -30.73 -27.16
CA SER A 289 -14.10 -31.22 -27.27
C SER A 289 -13.70 -31.15 -28.75
N VAL A 290 -12.42 -30.94 -29.04
CA VAL A 290 -11.91 -30.90 -30.42
C VAL A 290 -12.34 -32.14 -31.22
N GLN A 291 -12.54 -33.27 -30.53
CA GLN A 291 -13.05 -34.53 -31.08
C GLN A 291 -14.50 -34.42 -31.60
N ALA A 292 -15.35 -33.65 -30.93
CA ALA A 292 -16.73 -33.42 -31.35
C ALA A 292 -16.83 -32.49 -32.59
N LEU A 293 -15.86 -31.59 -32.76
CA LEU A 293 -15.73 -30.76 -33.96
C LEU A 293 -15.34 -31.60 -35.19
N ASP A 294 -14.40 -32.54 -35.02
CA ASP A 294 -14.01 -33.47 -36.10
C ASP A 294 -15.18 -34.36 -36.55
N GLU A 295 -15.98 -34.88 -35.60
CA GLU A 295 -17.15 -35.69 -35.93
C GLU A 295 -18.26 -34.89 -36.61
N ALA A 296 -18.49 -33.65 -36.18
CA ALA A 296 -19.46 -32.75 -36.82
C ALA A 296 -19.04 -32.39 -38.25
N GLN A 297 -17.75 -32.11 -38.48
CA GLN A 297 -17.22 -31.84 -39.82
C GLN A 297 -17.30 -33.08 -40.72
N LEU A 298 -16.99 -34.27 -40.19
CA LEU A 298 -17.14 -35.53 -40.92
C LEU A 298 -18.59 -35.82 -41.29
N LYS A 299 -19.55 -35.44 -40.44
CA LYS A 299 -20.99 -35.58 -40.73
C LYS A 299 -21.41 -34.66 -41.88
N ILE A 300 -20.98 -33.39 -41.86
CA ILE A 300 -21.24 -32.44 -42.96
C ILE A 300 -20.62 -32.93 -44.28
N ILE A 301 -19.40 -33.46 -44.25
CA ILE A 301 -18.74 -34.02 -45.44
C ILE A 301 -19.48 -35.26 -45.96
N ARG A 302 -19.99 -36.12 -45.07
CA ARG A 302 -20.79 -37.29 -45.47
C ARG A 302 -22.12 -36.88 -46.09
N GLU A 303 -22.81 -35.91 -45.51
CA GLU A 303 -24.07 -35.39 -46.06
C GLU A 303 -23.87 -34.72 -47.42
N ALA A 304 -22.78 -33.96 -47.60
CA ALA A 304 -22.41 -33.38 -48.89
C ALA A 304 -22.10 -34.45 -49.96
N LYS A 305 -21.37 -35.51 -49.60
CA LYS A 305 -21.07 -36.63 -50.51
C LYS A 305 -22.32 -37.44 -50.88
N VAL A 306 -23.25 -37.61 -49.95
CA VAL A 306 -24.54 -38.28 -50.24
C VAL A 306 -25.39 -37.44 -51.18
N ALA A 307 -25.42 -36.12 -51.02
CA ALA A 307 -26.12 -35.21 -51.94
C ALA A 307 -25.51 -35.24 -53.35
N GLU A 308 -24.17 -35.28 -53.47
CA GLU A 308 -23.49 -35.39 -54.76
C GLU A 308 -23.75 -36.75 -55.44
N ALA A 309 -23.71 -37.84 -54.68
CA ALA A 309 -24.06 -39.17 -55.20
C ALA A 309 -25.52 -39.25 -55.68
N GLN A 310 -26.45 -38.61 -54.97
CA GLN A 310 -27.87 -38.55 -55.37
C GLN A 310 -28.05 -37.76 -56.68
N LYS A 311 -27.26 -36.71 -56.88
CA LYS A 311 -27.28 -35.92 -58.12
C LYS A 311 -26.81 -36.75 -59.32
N ILE A 312 -25.75 -37.53 -59.16
CA ILE A 312 -25.23 -38.43 -60.20
C ILE A 312 -26.25 -39.54 -60.54
N ILE A 313 -26.96 -40.08 -59.55
CA ILE A 313 -28.01 -41.09 -59.78
C ILE A 313 -29.17 -40.49 -60.59
N ASN A 314 -29.56 -39.25 -60.30
CA ASN A 314 -30.63 -38.58 -61.04
C ASN A 314 -30.20 -38.28 -62.49
N GLU A 315 -28.96 -37.81 -62.69
CA GLU A 315 -28.41 -37.60 -64.04
C GLU A 315 -28.26 -38.90 -64.84
N ALA A 316 -27.98 -40.03 -64.19
CA ALA A 316 -27.92 -41.34 -64.86
C ALA A 316 -29.30 -41.89 -65.26
N ASN A 317 -30.35 -41.57 -64.49
CA ASN A 317 -31.72 -41.97 -64.81
C ASN A 317 -32.33 -41.14 -65.95
N ASP A 318 -31.95 -39.86 -66.07
CA ASP A 318 -32.37 -39.00 -67.19
C ASP A 318 -31.75 -39.41 -68.54
N VAL A 319 -30.66 -40.21 -68.53
CA VAL A 319 -30.00 -40.74 -69.74
C VAL A 319 -30.58 -42.10 -70.19
N ALA A 320 -31.39 -42.77 -69.35
CA ALA A 320 -31.96 -44.08 -69.65
C ALA A 320 -33.29 -44.04 -70.45
N ASP A 321 -33.90 -42.86 -70.62
CA ASP A 321 -35.21 -42.69 -71.29
C ASP A 321 -35.14 -41.98 -72.68
N ALA A 322 -33.95 -41.91 -73.28
CA ALA A 322 -33.78 -41.38 -74.64
C ALA A 322 -33.63 -42.50 -75.69
N PRO A 323 -34.36 -42.47 -76.83
CA PRO A 323 -34.29 -43.50 -77.86
C PRO A 323 -32.97 -43.48 -78.64
N LYS A 324 -32.50 -44.68 -79.00
CA LYS A 324 -31.30 -44.96 -79.81
C LYS A 324 -31.35 -44.28 -81.18
N GLU A 325 -30.38 -43.43 -81.49
CA GLU A 325 -29.94 -43.17 -82.86
C GLU A 325 -28.40 -43.13 -83.00
N THR A 326 -27.99 -43.89 -84.01
CA THR A 326 -26.75 -44.06 -84.78
C THR A 326 -25.61 -43.03 -84.71
N VAL A 327 -24.41 -43.55 -84.42
CA VAL A 327 -23.10 -43.43 -85.13
C VAL A 327 -22.84 -42.15 -85.96
N ASP A 328 -21.83 -41.36 -85.56
CA ASP A 328 -20.58 -41.20 -86.34
C ASP A 328 -19.45 -40.51 -85.53
N SER A 329 -18.19 -40.81 -85.91
CA SER A 329 -16.93 -40.26 -85.35
C SER A 329 -16.69 -38.79 -85.81
N PRO A 330 -15.64 -38.00 -85.45
CA PRO A 330 -14.36 -38.32 -84.77
C PRO A 330 -13.78 -37.20 -83.82
N THR A 331 -12.51 -37.41 -83.43
CA THR A 331 -11.40 -36.42 -83.22
C THR A 331 -11.00 -35.94 -81.81
N LYS A 332 -9.74 -36.28 -81.46
CA LYS A 332 -8.85 -35.73 -80.42
C LYS A 332 -8.49 -34.24 -80.66
N PRO A 333 -8.17 -33.47 -79.60
CA PRO A 333 -6.77 -33.02 -79.38
C PRO A 333 -6.32 -33.08 -77.89
N LYS A 334 -5.06 -33.48 -77.60
CA LYS A 334 -3.92 -32.65 -77.10
C LYS A 334 -4.26 -31.76 -75.87
N GLY A 335 -3.62 -31.78 -74.70
CA GLY A 335 -2.30 -32.28 -74.30
C GLY A 335 -1.29 -31.13 -74.14
N SER A 336 -1.17 -30.57 -72.93
CA SER A 336 -0.04 -29.85 -72.28
C SER A 336 -0.62 -29.28 -70.95
N ASP A 337 0.02 -29.11 -69.78
CA ASP A 337 1.40 -29.05 -69.30
C ASP A 337 1.39 -29.47 -67.81
N SER A 338 2.32 -30.31 -67.34
CA SER A 338 3.44 -29.97 -66.41
C SER A 338 3.08 -28.96 -65.29
N VAL A 339 3.38 -29.19 -64.00
CA VAL A 339 4.74 -29.36 -63.45
C VAL A 339 4.71 -30.17 -62.15
N ASP A 340 5.59 -31.16 -62.14
CA ASP A 340 6.08 -31.96 -61.03
C ASP A 340 7.16 -31.20 -60.25
N GLY A 341 7.34 -31.49 -58.96
CA GLY A 341 8.51 -30.99 -58.26
C GLY A 341 8.47 -31.01 -56.73
N GLY A 342 8.98 -32.11 -56.16
CA GLY A 342 10.02 -31.95 -55.13
C GLY A 342 9.70 -32.36 -53.70
N ALA A 343 9.57 -33.66 -53.47
CA ALA A 343 10.45 -34.51 -52.63
C ALA A 343 11.05 -34.04 -51.26
N PRO A 344 11.43 -35.02 -50.40
CA PRO A 344 11.24 -34.96 -48.94
C PRO A 344 12.54 -34.99 -48.11
N ASN A 345 12.43 -34.81 -46.79
CA ASN A 345 13.35 -35.27 -45.74
C ASN A 345 12.58 -35.12 -44.40
N GLY A 346 12.56 -36.01 -43.41
CA GLY A 346 13.51 -37.05 -43.04
C GLY A 346 14.20 -36.66 -41.72
N LEU A 347 14.04 -37.51 -40.68
CA LEU A 347 14.71 -37.55 -39.36
C LEU A 347 14.07 -36.67 -38.26
N LYS A 348 13.51 -37.18 -37.15
CA LYS A 348 13.98 -38.04 -36.02
C LYS A 348 14.94 -37.36 -35.02
N GLU A 349 14.46 -37.38 -33.76
CA GLU A 349 15.16 -37.56 -32.46
C GLU A 349 15.81 -36.37 -31.70
N LYS A 350 15.35 -36.25 -30.43
CA LYS A 350 16.03 -35.84 -29.17
C LYS A 350 16.51 -34.38 -29.07
N GLU A 351 16.39 -33.66 -27.96
CA GLU A 351 16.36 -33.98 -26.51
C GLU A 351 15.18 -33.38 -25.74
#